data_AF-A0A4P7L707-F1
#
_entry.id   AF-A0A4P7L707-F1
#
_cell.length_a   1.000
_cell.length_b   1.000
_cell.length_c   1.000
_cell.angle_alpha   90.00
_cell.angle_beta   90.00
_cell.angle_gamma   90.00
#
_symmetry.space_group_name_H-M   'P 1'
#
loop_
_entity.id
_entity.type
_entity.pdbx_description
1 polymer ?
#
loop_
_entity_poly.entity_id
_entity_poly.type
_entity_poly.pdbx_seq_one_letter_code
_entity_poly.pdbx_strand_id
1 'polypeptide(L)'
;MPLKLPDKQYRSLIKLKIIKNTALATATQTGDVSLSSLQQAVNFAMEGEGYLIDHQNMSLTIVITPRADREWLEFILRLDLLPRPQGVQINYVTQEPKGTFGFSEHQNAISWYSRFDTNPEARIGSFAQKLFFKKGDNLEN
;
A
#
# COMPACT_ATOMS: atom_id res chain seq x y z
N MET A 1 -25.13 8.60 -12.16
CA MET A 1 -24.32 9.32 -13.17
C MET A 1 -23.05 8.52 -13.43
N PRO A 2 -22.52 8.44 -14.66
CA PRO A 2 -21.26 7.75 -14.89
C PRO A 2 -20.14 8.45 -14.10
N LEU A 3 -19.39 7.69 -13.30
CA LEU A 3 -18.27 8.19 -12.51
C LEU A 3 -17.23 8.79 -13.47
N LYS A 4 -17.09 10.11 -13.51
CA LYS A 4 -16.14 10.77 -14.40
C LYS A 4 -14.80 10.90 -13.67
N LEU A 5 -13.89 9.97 -13.95
CA LEU A 5 -12.53 10.01 -13.43
C LEU A 5 -11.76 11.21 -14.02
N PRO A 6 -10.92 11.91 -13.24
CA PRO A 6 -9.97 12.88 -13.76
C PRO A 6 -9.02 12.25 -14.79
N ASP A 7 -8.56 13.05 -15.75
CA ASP A 7 -7.66 12.60 -16.83
C ASP A 7 -6.40 11.89 -16.30
N LYS A 8 -5.82 12.39 -15.19
CA LYS A 8 -4.69 11.75 -14.50
C LYS A 8 -5.00 10.29 -14.11
N GLN A 9 -6.12 10.07 -13.42
CA GLN A 9 -6.54 8.73 -13.00
C GLN A 9 -6.85 7.83 -14.20
N TYR A 10 -7.45 8.37 -15.26
CA TYR A 10 -7.71 7.64 -16.50
C TYR A 10 -6.43 7.11 -17.15
N ARG A 11 -5.42 7.97 -17.28
CA ARG A 11 -4.10 7.58 -17.80
C ARG A 11 -3.42 6.55 -16.91
N SER A 12 -3.55 6.68 -15.59
CA SER A 12 -3.03 5.69 -14.65
C SER A 12 -3.70 4.33 -14.82
N LEU A 13 -5.02 4.26 -15.02
CA LEU A 13 -5.69 2.97 -15.25
C LEU A 13 -5.21 2.26 -16.51
N ILE A 14 -5.04 3.00 -17.61
CA ILE A 14 -4.57 2.43 -18.88
C ILE A 14 -3.18 1.83 -18.68
N LYS A 15 -2.27 2.58 -18.03
CA LYS A 15 -0.92 2.11 -17.74
C LYS A 15 -0.91 0.89 -16.82
N LEU A 16 -1.72 0.91 -15.75
CA LEU A 16 -1.85 -0.23 -14.84
C LEU A 16 -2.38 -1.48 -15.55
N LYS A 17 -3.34 -1.35 -16.46
CA LYS A 17 -3.84 -2.48 -17.26
C LYS A 17 -2.75 -3.08 -18.14
N ILE A 18 -1.91 -2.25 -18.74
CA ILE A 18 -0.77 -2.73 -19.53
C ILE A 18 0.21 -3.47 -18.62
N ILE A 19 0.61 -2.83 -17.50
CA ILE A 19 1.54 -3.39 -16.52
C ILE A 19 1.04 -4.73 -15.96
N LYS A 20 -0.26 -4.85 -15.64
CA LYS A 20 -0.84 -6.12 -15.17
C LYS A 20 -0.54 -7.29 -16.10
N ASN A 21 -0.52 -7.04 -17.41
CA ASN A 21 -0.31 -8.06 -18.43
C ASN A 21 1.16 -8.25 -18.80
N THR A 22 2.01 -7.23 -18.64
CA THR A 22 3.41 -7.27 -19.10
C THR A 22 4.43 -7.42 -17.97
N ALA A 23 4.04 -7.17 -16.73
CA ALA A 23 4.94 -7.25 -15.58
C ALA A 23 5.37 -8.69 -15.32
N LEU A 24 6.66 -8.85 -15.05
CA LEU A 24 7.26 -10.05 -14.51
C LEU A 24 7.00 -10.13 -13.01
N ALA A 25 6.90 -11.35 -12.50
CA ALA A 25 6.72 -11.66 -11.09
C ALA A 25 8.01 -11.45 -10.25
N THR A 26 8.80 -10.43 -10.57
CA THR A 26 10.08 -10.18 -9.91
C THR A 26 9.94 -9.05 -8.89
N ALA A 27 10.36 -9.34 -7.65
CA ALA A 27 10.50 -8.38 -6.57
C ALA A 27 11.92 -7.80 -6.54
N THR A 28 12.33 -7.03 -7.56
CA THR A 28 13.63 -6.37 -7.54
C THR A 28 13.57 -5.13 -6.63
N GLN A 29 14.32 -5.15 -5.52
CA GLN A 29 14.53 -3.99 -4.65
C GLN A 29 15.80 -3.18 -5.00
N THR A 30 16.62 -3.69 -5.92
CA THR A 30 17.95 -3.14 -6.21
C THR A 30 17.96 -2.52 -7.60
N GLY A 31 18.15 -1.20 -7.68
CA GLY A 31 18.78 -0.40 -8.76
C GLY A 31 18.35 -0.59 -10.23
N ASP A 32 18.15 -1.81 -10.70
CA ASP A 32 17.64 -2.17 -12.01
C ASP A 32 16.11 -2.09 -12.00
N VAL A 33 15.66 -0.87 -12.23
CA VAL A 33 14.28 -0.47 -12.50
C VAL A 33 13.90 -1.01 -13.90
N SER A 34 13.85 -2.32 -14.08
CA SER A 34 13.22 -2.91 -15.27
C SER A 34 11.72 -2.62 -15.21
N LEU A 35 11.19 -1.97 -16.26
CA LEU A 35 9.79 -1.48 -16.40
C LEU A 35 8.67 -2.53 -16.16
N SER A 36 9.06 -3.73 -15.77
CA SER A 36 8.25 -4.93 -15.61
C SER A 36 8.26 -5.49 -14.18
N SER A 37 8.86 -4.84 -13.17
CA SER A 37 8.85 -5.39 -11.81
C SER A 37 7.54 -5.12 -11.05
N LEU A 38 7.18 -6.01 -10.12
CA LEU A 38 6.00 -5.83 -9.26
C LEU A 38 6.11 -4.56 -8.40
N GLN A 39 7.32 -4.22 -7.95
CA GLN A 39 7.60 -2.99 -7.19
C GLN A 39 7.23 -1.74 -7.99
N GLN A 40 7.49 -1.73 -9.31
CA GLN A 40 7.10 -0.60 -10.15
C GLN A 40 5.60 -0.51 -10.37
N ALA A 41 4.93 -1.65 -10.51
CA ALA A 41 3.47 -1.66 -10.59
C ALA A 41 2.84 -1.04 -9.32
N VAL A 42 3.38 -1.38 -8.15
CA VAL A 42 2.97 -0.80 -6.86
C VAL A 42 3.28 0.69 -6.80
N ASN A 43 4.50 1.09 -7.15
CA ASN A 43 4.90 2.51 -7.17
C ASN A 43 3.99 3.32 -8.09
N PHE A 44 3.71 2.80 -9.29
CA PHE A 44 2.83 3.45 -10.26
C PHE A 44 1.38 3.53 -9.77
N ALA A 45 0.87 2.45 -9.17
CA ALA A 45 -0.48 2.41 -8.60
C ALA A 45 -0.67 3.40 -7.46
N MET A 46 0.34 3.53 -6.59
CA MET A 46 0.30 4.32 -5.35
C MET A 46 1.00 5.67 -5.47
N GLU A 47 1.40 6.08 -6.68
CA GLU A 47 2.12 7.33 -6.94
C GLU A 47 3.38 7.51 -6.06
N GLY A 48 4.12 6.43 -5.81
CA GLY A 48 5.31 6.42 -4.96
C GLY A 48 5.05 6.15 -3.48
N GLU A 49 3.79 6.12 -3.05
CA GLU A 49 3.40 5.94 -1.65
C GLU A 49 3.21 4.45 -1.26
N GLY A 50 3.93 3.55 -1.93
CA GLY A 50 3.86 2.12 -1.65
C GLY A 50 5.13 1.37 -2.01
N TYR A 51 5.43 0.34 -1.23
CA TYR A 51 6.56 -0.55 -1.47
C TYR A 51 6.25 -2.00 -1.11
N LEU A 52 7.06 -2.90 -1.67
CA LEU A 52 6.91 -4.34 -1.54
C LEU A 52 7.96 -4.89 -0.57
N ILE A 53 7.52 -5.79 0.30
CA ILE A 53 8.37 -6.65 1.11
C ILE A 53 8.18 -8.08 0.62
N ASP A 54 9.27 -8.71 0.19
CA ASP A 54 9.30 -10.14 -0.13
C ASP A 54 9.77 -10.95 1.08
N HIS A 55 8.93 -11.89 1.51
CA HIS A 55 9.20 -12.75 2.67
C HIS A 55 9.93 -14.03 2.30
N GLN A 56 10.21 -14.27 1.01
CA GLN A 56 10.90 -15.47 0.49
C GLN A 56 10.21 -16.80 0.85
N ASN A 57 8.92 -16.76 1.20
CA ASN A 57 8.12 -17.92 1.60
C ASN A 57 6.82 -18.02 0.77
N MET A 58 6.88 -17.60 -0.49
CA MET A 58 5.72 -17.46 -1.38
C MET A 58 4.65 -16.50 -0.84
N SER A 59 5.05 -15.49 -0.06
CA SER A 59 4.18 -14.39 0.34
C SER A 59 4.86 -13.04 0.18
N LEU A 60 4.07 -12.03 -0.15
CA LEU A 60 4.49 -10.65 -0.32
C LEU A 60 3.62 -9.75 0.54
N THR A 61 4.18 -8.64 1.02
CA THR A 61 3.44 -7.58 1.68
C THR A 61 3.63 -6.27 0.94
N ILE A 62 2.53 -5.69 0.50
CA ILE A 62 2.50 -4.32 -0.03
C ILE A 62 2.21 -3.41 1.16
N VAL A 63 3.22 -2.59 1.50
CA VAL A 63 3.11 -1.56 2.52
C VAL A 63 2.74 -0.25 1.84
N ILE A 64 1.73 0.41 2.38
CA ILE A 64 1.15 1.63 1.83
C ILE A 64 1.32 2.72 2.88
N THR A 65 1.90 3.84 2.47
CA THR A 65 2.11 4.96 3.38
C THR A 65 0.78 5.67 3.67
N PRO A 66 0.70 6.46 4.75
CA PRO A 66 -0.53 7.18 5.08
C PRO A 66 -0.86 8.33 4.12
N ARG A 67 0.07 8.68 3.22
CA ARG A 67 -0.12 9.75 2.22
C ARG A 67 -0.83 9.27 0.97
N ALA A 68 -0.92 7.95 0.77
CA ALA A 68 -1.63 7.37 -0.36
C ALA A 68 -3.13 7.71 -0.31
N ASP A 69 -3.70 8.01 -1.47
CA ASP A 69 -5.15 8.18 -1.61
C ASP A 69 -5.85 6.83 -1.39
N ARG A 70 -6.61 6.74 -0.29
CA ARG A 70 -7.31 5.53 0.12
C ARG A 70 -8.42 5.13 -0.85
N GLU A 71 -9.20 6.08 -1.36
CA GLU A 71 -10.29 5.78 -2.28
C GLU A 71 -9.73 5.23 -3.60
N TRP A 72 -8.64 5.83 -4.06
CA TRP A 72 -7.91 5.37 -5.24
C TRP A 72 -7.31 3.96 -5.06
N LEU A 73 -6.71 3.70 -3.90
CA LEU A 73 -6.21 2.38 -3.55
C LEU A 73 -7.33 1.33 -3.58
N GLU A 74 -8.44 1.61 -2.89
CA GLU A 74 -9.59 0.70 -2.83
C GLU A 74 -10.12 0.42 -4.23
N PHE A 75 -10.17 1.43 -5.10
CA PHE A 75 -10.57 1.31 -6.49
C PHE A 75 -9.64 0.40 -7.30
N ILE A 76 -8.32 0.60 -7.22
CA ILE A 76 -7.31 -0.22 -7.91
C ILE A 76 -7.39 -1.69 -7.47
N LEU A 77 -7.52 -1.92 -6.16
CA LEU A 77 -7.58 -3.26 -5.59
C LEU A 77 -8.86 -3.99 -5.95
N ARG A 78 -10.01 -3.29 -5.96
CA ARG A 78 -11.30 -3.84 -6.42
C ARG A 78 -11.25 -4.24 -7.90
N LEU A 79 -10.59 -3.45 -8.73
CA LEU A 79 -10.39 -3.76 -10.14
C LEU A 79 -9.29 -4.80 -10.39
N ASP A 80 -8.62 -5.27 -9.33
CA ASP A 80 -7.54 -6.25 -9.39
C ASP A 80 -6.42 -5.82 -10.34
N LEU A 81 -6.04 -4.54 -10.37
CA LEU A 81 -5.12 -4.03 -11.42
C LEU A 81 -3.63 -4.27 -11.13
N LEU A 82 -3.30 -4.85 -9.99
CA LEU A 82 -1.92 -5.20 -9.67
C LEU A 82 -1.55 -6.57 -10.26
N PRO A 83 -0.34 -6.75 -10.81
CA PRO A 83 0.15 -8.05 -11.23
C PRO A 83 0.14 -9.05 -10.06
N ARG A 84 -0.25 -10.29 -10.31
CA ARG A 84 -0.26 -11.37 -9.31
C ARG A 84 0.68 -12.51 -9.73
N PRO A 85 1.81 -12.69 -9.03
CA PRO A 85 2.62 -13.89 -9.19
C PRO A 85 1.82 -15.16 -8.87
N GLN A 86 2.04 -16.23 -9.63
CA GLN A 86 1.34 -17.50 -9.44
C GLN A 86 1.67 -18.10 -8.07
N GLY A 87 0.64 -18.48 -7.31
CA GLY A 87 0.80 -19.17 -6.03
C GLY A 87 1.32 -18.30 -4.87
N VAL A 88 1.53 -17.00 -5.08
CA VAL A 88 2.05 -16.08 -4.07
C VAL A 88 0.90 -15.38 -3.34
N GLN A 89 0.92 -15.44 -2.02
CA GLN A 89 -0.03 -14.70 -1.19
C GLN A 89 0.35 -13.23 -1.09
N ILE A 90 -0.56 -12.32 -1.46
CA ILE A 90 -0.35 -10.88 -1.32
C ILE A 90 -1.13 -10.36 -0.12
N ASN A 91 -0.41 -9.75 0.83
CA ASN A 91 -0.97 -9.04 1.97
C ASN A 91 -0.86 -7.52 1.76
N TYR A 92 -1.85 -6.76 2.25
CA TYR A 92 -1.85 -5.29 2.20
C TYR A 92 -1.81 -4.73 3.63
N VAL A 93 -0.87 -3.82 3.88
CA VAL A 93 -0.71 -3.16 5.18
C VAL A 93 -0.66 -1.65 4.95
N THR A 94 -1.53 -0.91 5.65
CA THR A 94 -1.45 0.55 5.72
C THR A 94 -0.73 0.97 6.98
N GLN A 95 0.26 1.85 6.82
CA GLN A 95 0.82 2.58 7.95
C GLN A 95 -0.20 3.57 8.48
N GLU A 96 -0.23 3.79 9.80
CA GLU A 96 -1.16 4.72 10.42
C GLU A 96 -0.60 6.17 10.35
N PRO A 97 -1.37 7.16 9.86
CA PRO A 97 -0.92 8.56 9.72
C PRO A 97 -0.47 9.21 11.03
N LYS A 98 -0.98 8.73 12.17
CA LYS A 98 -0.67 9.27 13.49
C LYS A 98 0.69 8.84 14.03
N GLY A 99 1.42 8.01 13.29
CA GLY A 99 2.73 7.48 13.63
C GLY A 99 2.64 6.06 14.20
N THR A 100 3.57 5.22 13.79
CA THR A 100 3.64 3.83 14.22
C THR A 100 4.62 3.65 15.37
N PHE A 101 4.42 2.61 16.18
CA PHE A 101 5.43 2.18 17.15
C PHE A 101 6.78 2.00 16.47
N GLY A 102 7.84 2.51 17.08
CA GLY A 102 9.21 2.43 16.55
C GLY A 102 10.26 2.52 17.63
N PHE A 103 11.50 2.20 17.28
CA PHE A 103 12.65 2.34 18.18
C PHE A 103 12.96 3.82 18.42
N SER A 104 13.37 4.17 19.63
CA SER A 104 13.64 5.54 20.09
C SER A 104 14.65 6.33 19.25
N GLU A 105 15.43 5.64 18.41
CA GLU A 105 16.44 6.24 17.54
C GLU A 105 15.85 6.83 16.23
N HIS A 106 14.60 6.51 15.87
CA HIS A 106 13.93 7.12 14.73
C HIS A 106 13.15 8.38 15.14
N GLN A 107 13.42 9.50 14.46
CA GLN A 107 12.85 10.82 14.79
C GLN A 107 11.30 10.88 14.75
N ASN A 108 10.67 9.95 14.05
CA ASN A 108 9.21 9.84 13.94
C ASN A 108 8.62 8.68 14.76
N ALA A 109 9.45 7.99 15.56
CA ALA A 109 8.99 6.87 16.37
C ALA A 109 8.16 7.37 17.55
N ILE A 110 6.99 6.76 17.74
CA ILE A 110 6.14 7.01 18.89
C ILE A 110 6.29 5.85 19.86
N SER A 111 6.57 6.16 21.12
CA SER A 111 6.76 5.17 22.19
C SER A 111 5.42 4.75 22.80
N TRP A 112 5.48 3.78 23.70
CA TRP A 112 4.33 3.38 24.52
C TRP A 112 3.84 4.55 25.38
N TYR A 113 2.52 4.68 25.49
CA TYR A 113 1.89 5.57 26.45
C TYR A 113 2.36 5.20 27.87
N SER A 114 2.96 6.15 28.58
CA SER A 114 3.23 5.99 30.01
C SER A 114 1.98 6.39 30.78
N ARG A 115 1.52 5.54 31.69
CA ARG A 115 0.39 5.85 32.59
C ARG A 115 0.67 7.04 33.52
N PHE A 116 1.93 7.45 33.62
CA PHE A 116 2.38 8.60 34.39
C PHE A 116 2.62 9.85 33.54
N ASP A 117 2.39 9.77 32.22
CA ASP A 117 2.48 10.92 31.34
C ASP A 117 1.21 11.76 31.46
N THR A 118 1.36 12.94 32.06
CA THR A 118 0.25 13.90 32.26
C THR A 118 0.11 14.87 31.09
N ASN A 119 0.93 14.74 30.03
CA ASN A 119 0.83 15.61 28.87
C ASN A 119 -0.36 15.21 27.97
N PRO A 120 -1.42 16.04 27.84
CA PRO A 120 -2.56 15.74 26.99
C PRO A 120 -2.23 15.75 25.48
N GLU A 121 -1.07 16.27 25.08
CA GLU A 121 -0.57 16.24 23.70
C GLU A 121 0.40 15.08 23.43
N ALA A 122 0.58 14.16 24.39
CA ALA A 122 1.40 12.97 24.18
C ALA A 122 0.87 12.18 22.98
N ARG A 123 1.69 12.08 21.93
CA ARG A 123 1.35 11.31 20.73
C ARG A 123 1.35 9.83 21.14
N ILE A 124 0.21 9.16 21.05
CA ILE A 124 0.10 7.73 21.35
C ILE A 124 0.40 6.96 20.07
N GLY A 125 1.37 6.04 20.15
CA GLY A 125 1.73 5.18 19.03
C GLY A 125 0.56 4.28 18.67
N SER A 126 0.38 4.05 17.37
CA SER A 126 -0.68 3.19 16.86
C SER A 126 -0.08 2.08 16.01
N PHE A 127 -0.68 0.89 16.05
CA PHE A 127 -0.23 -0.20 15.20
C PHE A 127 -0.63 0.05 13.74
N ALA A 128 0.23 -0.38 12.82
CA ALA A 128 -0.14 -0.47 11.41
C ALA A 128 -1.35 -1.41 11.27
N GLN A 129 -2.28 -1.03 10.40
CA GLN A 129 -3.51 -1.79 10.22
C GLN A 129 -3.37 -2.73 9.03
N LYS A 130 -3.72 -4.00 9.23
CA LYS A 130 -3.88 -4.94 8.12
C LYS A 130 -5.20 -4.62 7.42
N LEU A 131 -5.14 -4.37 6.11
CA LEU A 131 -6.34 -4.17 5.32
C LEU A 131 -6.97 -5.52 4.99
N PHE A 132 -8.21 -5.72 5.41
CA PHE A 132 -9.03 -6.86 5.01
C PHE A 132 -9.96 -6.43 3.88
N PHE A 133 -9.63 -6.79 2.65
CA PHE A 133 -10.55 -6.66 1.53
C PHE A 133 -11.28 -7.98 1.32
N LYS A 134 -12.55 -8.05 1.75
CA LYS A 134 -13.41 -9.16 1.33
C LYS A 134 -13.86 -8.91 -0.10
N LYS A 135 -13.68 -9.91 -0.96
CA LYS A 135 -14.27 -9.92 -2.30
C LYS A 135 -15.80 -10.00 -2.13
N GLY A 136 -16.50 -8.87 -2.23
CA GLY A 136 -17.98 -8.82 -2.19
C GLY A 136 -18.60 -7.83 -1.20
N ASP A 137 -17.84 -7.02 -0.46
CA ASP A 137 -18.45 -5.99 0.39
C ASP A 137 -19.00 -4.85 -0.49
N ASN A 138 -20.29 -4.94 -0.82
CA ASN A 138 -21.08 -3.89 -1.41
C ASN A 138 -21.14 -2.71 -0.43
N LEU A 139 -20.66 -1.54 -0.85
CA LEU A 139 -20.90 -0.29 -0.15
C LEU A 139 -22.27 0.24 -0.58
N GLU A 140 -23.32 -0.31 0.03
CA GLU A 140 -24.54 0.47 0.26
C GLU A 140 -24.43 1.02 1.68
N ASN A 141 -24.11 2.31 1.77
CA ASN A 141 -24.59 3.29 2.75
C ASN A 141 -24.09 4.67 2.33
#